data_AF-A0A359KKZ5-F1
#
_entry.id   AF-A0A359KKZ5-F1
#
_cell.length_a   1.000
_cell.length_b   1.000
_cell.length_c   1.000
_cell.angle_alpha   90.00
_cell.angle_beta   90.00
_cell.angle_gamma   90.00
#
_symmetry.space_group_name_H-M   'P 1'
#
loop_
_entity.id
_entity.type
_entity.pdbx_description
1 polymer ?
#
loop_
_entity_poly.entity_id
_entity_poly.type
_entity_poly.pdbx_seq_one_letter_code
_entity_poly.pdbx_strand_id
1 'polypeptide(L)'
;VAASHDRAFLNHTATRIVEIDERTHTATEYAGNYAAYERERERQQAAWLAEFEAQQEEIRELRRTIRLTGRKVAHNRAPRDPAKMAYDFKGG
;
A
#
# COMPACT_ATOMS: atom_id res chain seq x y z
N VAL A 1 29.66 16.41 -9.06
CA VAL A 1 28.91 15.30 -8.42
C VAL A 1 29.94 14.35 -7.85
N ALA A 2 29.83 13.99 -6.57
CA ALA A 2 30.73 13.06 -5.90
C ALA A 2 29.94 11.86 -5.37
N ALA A 3 30.55 10.68 -5.35
CA ALA A 3 29.98 9.48 -4.76
C ALA A 3 30.96 8.95 -3.71
N SER A 4 30.49 8.77 -2.48
CA SER A 4 31.28 8.25 -1.37
C SER A 4 30.39 7.43 -0.45
N HIS A 5 30.97 6.43 0.20
CA HIS A 5 30.32 5.66 1.26
C HIS A 5 30.67 6.19 2.66
N ASP A 6 31.61 7.13 2.77
CA ASP A 6 32.00 7.74 4.04
C ASP A 6 30.95 8.76 4.48
N ARG A 7 30.23 8.41 5.56
CA ARG A 7 29.18 9.23 6.14
C ARG A 7 29.68 10.56 6.69
N ALA A 8 30.88 10.60 7.30
CA ALA A 8 31.44 11.83 7.84
C ALA A 8 31.77 12.80 6.71
N PHE A 9 32.40 12.30 5.64
CA PHE A 9 32.65 13.07 4.44
C PHE A 9 31.36 13.67 3.85
N LEU A 10 30.33 12.84 3.64
CA LEU A 10 29.05 13.30 3.11
C LEU A 10 28.35 14.28 4.06
N ASN A 11 28.45 14.09 5.37
CA ASN A 11 27.84 14.97 6.34
C ASN A 11 28.46 16.38 6.36
N HIS A 12 29.76 16.49 6.06
CA HIS A 12 30.47 17.78 6.05
C HIS A 12 30.48 18.49 4.70
N THR A 13 30.37 17.75 3.59
CA THR A 13 30.56 18.30 2.23
C THR A 13 29.30 18.32 1.37
N ALA A 14 28.35 17.41 1.60
CA ALA A 14 27.15 17.33 0.77
C ALA A 14 26.14 18.41 1.18
N THR A 15 25.56 19.05 0.16
CA THR A 15 24.46 20.01 0.31
C THR A 15 23.13 19.47 -0.21
N ARG A 16 23.20 18.38 -0.99
CA ARG A 16 22.06 17.61 -1.53
C ARG A 16 22.47 16.13 -1.56
N ILE A 17 21.54 15.25 -1.21
CA ILE A 17 21.71 13.80 -1.24
C ILE A 17 20.72 13.22 -2.25
N VAL A 18 21.18 12.31 -3.10
CA VAL A 18 20.31 11.55 -4.01
C VAL A 18 20.28 10.12 -3.52
N GLU A 19 19.11 9.66 -3.08
CA GLU A 19 18.84 8.26 -2.75
C GLU A 19 18.37 7.55 -4.01
N ILE A 20 18.94 6.38 -4.29
CA ILE A 20 18.51 5.51 -5.39
C ILE A 20 17.87 4.28 -4.73
N ASP A 21 16.59 4.10 -4.98
CA ASP A 21 15.86 2.92 -4.52
C ASP A 21 15.99 1.81 -5.57
N GLU A 22 16.73 0.75 -5.24
CA GLU A 22 16.93 -0.41 -6.11
C GLU A 22 15.64 -1.17 -6.43
N ARG A 23 14.63 -1.10 -5.55
CA ARG A 23 13.40 -1.87 -5.67
C ARG A 23 12.36 -1.19 -6.55
N THR A 24 12.30 0.15 -6.49
CA THR A 24 11.40 0.94 -7.33
C THR A 24 12.09 1.50 -8.57
N HIS A 25 13.43 1.39 -8.67
CA HIS A 25 14.26 2.01 -9.71
C HIS A 25 14.04 3.52 -9.82
N THR A 26 13.74 4.18 -8.70
CA THR A 26 13.53 5.63 -8.64
C THR A 26 14.66 6.32 -7.89
N ALA A 27 14.88 7.59 -8.22
CA ALA A 27 15.83 8.44 -7.51
C ALA A 27 15.08 9.58 -6.83
N THR A 28 15.33 9.76 -5.54
CA THR A 28 14.73 10.81 -4.71
C THR A 28 15.82 11.74 -4.21
N GLU A 29 15.58 13.05 -4.30
CA GLU A 29 16.53 14.05 -3.87
C GLU A 29 16.12 14.68 -2.54
N TYR A 30 17.10 14.79 -1.65
CA TYR A 30 16.96 15.37 -0.32
C TYR A 30 17.87 16.58 -0.18
N ALA A 31 17.33 17.66 0.37
CA ALA A 31 18.11 18.85 0.67
C ALA A 31 18.89 18.70 1.99
N GLY A 32 20.12 19.20 2.02
CA GLY A 32 20.99 19.18 3.19
C GLY A 32 22.06 18.09 3.13
N ASN A 33 22.65 17.83 4.29
CA ASN A 33 23.73 16.88 4.45
C ASN A 33 23.23 15.47 4.79
N TYR A 34 24.16 14.53 4.96
CA TYR A 34 23.83 13.14 5.29
C TYR A 34 22.96 13.00 6.54
N ALA A 35 23.26 13.72 7.63
CA ALA A 35 22.45 13.64 8.85
C ALA A 35 21.02 14.20 8.67
N ALA A 36 20.84 15.21 7.81
CA ALA A 36 19.50 15.70 7.47
C ALA A 36 18.70 14.67 6.69
N TYR A 37 19.34 14.00 5.72
CA TYR A 37 18.75 12.89 4.98
C TYR A 37 18.30 11.75 5.90
N GLU A 38 19.16 11.29 6.82
CA GLU A 38 18.80 10.18 7.74
C GLU A 38 17.57 10.52 8.59
N ARG A 39 17.48 11.74 9.14
CA ARG A 39 16.29 12.17 9.90
C ARG A 39 15.03 12.18 9.06
N GLU A 40 15.13 12.61 7.80
CA GLU A 40 13.98 12.64 6.91
C GLU A 40 13.53 11.23 6.53
N ARG A 41 14.48 10.33 6.29
CA ARG A 41 14.22 8.92 6.04
C ARG A 41 13.51 8.24 7.21
N GLU A 42 13.97 8.48 8.44
CA GLU A 42 13.33 7.98 9.66
C GLU A 42 11.88 8.50 9.81
N ARG A 43 11.65 9.79 9.53
CA ARG A 43 10.30 10.38 9.55
C ARG A 43 9.38 9.74 8.52
N GLN A 44 9.86 9.56 7.29
CA GLN A 44 9.09 8.92 6.24
C GLN A 44 8.76 7.48 6.61
N GLN A 45 9.72 6.73 7.15
CA GLN A 45 9.49 5.37 7.60
C GLN A 45 8.46 5.30 8.73
N ALA A 46 8.51 6.20 9.70
CA ALA A 46 7.54 6.29 10.78
C ALA A 46 6.13 6.64 10.27
N ALA A 47 6.02 7.58 9.33
CA ALA A 47 4.75 7.94 8.70
C ALA A 47 4.15 6.76 7.92
N TRP A 48 4.97 6.06 7.13
CA TRP A 48 4.56 4.85 6.40
C TRP A 48 4.06 3.75 7.34
N LEU A 49 4.73 3.53 8.47
CA LEU A 49 4.32 2.53 9.45
C LEU A 49 2.97 2.90 10.08
N ALA A 50 2.79 4.17 10.48
CA ALA A 50 1.53 4.66 11.04
C ALA A 50 0.36 4.53 10.05
N GLU A 51 0.58 4.89 8.78
CA GLU A 51 -0.43 4.73 7.74
C GLU A 51 -0.77 3.25 7.49
N PHE A 52 0.26 2.39 7.44
CA PHE A 52 0.06 0.95 7.30
C PHE A 52 -0.78 0.38 8.45
N GLU A 53 -0.49 0.75 9.70
CA GLU A 53 -1.26 0.30 10.86
C GLU A 53 -2.73 0.73 10.80
N ALA A 54 -2.98 1.99 10.42
CA ALA A 54 -4.34 2.50 10.23
C ALA A 54 -5.09 1.73 9.13
N GLN A 55 -4.44 1.46 7.99
CA GLN A 55 -5.01 0.65 6.91
C GLN A 55 -5.31 -0.79 7.37
N GLN A 56 -4.43 -1.40 8.18
CA GLN A 56 -4.67 -2.74 8.73
C GLN A 56 -5.84 -2.77 9.70
N GLU A 57 -6.07 -1.71 10.48
CA GLU A 57 -7.25 -1.60 11.35
C GLU A 57 -8.54 -1.47 10.53
N GLU A 58 -8.54 -0.63 9.51
CA GLU A 58 -9.68 -0.50 8.59
C GLU A 58 -10.02 -1.84 7.92
N ILE A 59 -9.02 -2.55 7.40
CA ILE A 59 -9.20 -3.88 6.81
C ILE A 59 -9.82 -4.86 7.81
N ARG A 60 -9.40 -4.81 9.09
CA ARG A 60 -9.95 -5.66 10.15
C ARG A 60 -11.43 -5.36 10.39
N GLU A 61 -11.81 -4.09 10.50
CA GLU A 61 -13.20 -3.69 10.71
C GLU A 61 -14.10 -3.99 9.51
N LEU A 62 -13.62 -3.75 8.28
CA LEU A 62 -14.33 -4.14 7.06
C LEU A 62 -14.57 -5.65 7.01
N ARG A 63 -13.55 -6.47 7.31
CA ARG A 63 -13.67 -7.93 7.37
C ARG A 63 -14.68 -8.38 8.44
N ARG A 64 -14.70 -7.72 9.60
CA ARG A 64 -15.67 -7.99 10.67
C ARG A 64 -17.09 -7.67 10.21
N THR A 65 -17.27 -6.52 9.56
CA THR A 65 -18.57 -6.08 9.04
C THR A 65 -19.12 -7.03 7.99
N ILE A 66 -18.27 -7.46 7.03
CA ILE A 66 -18.64 -8.45 6.02
C ILE A 66 -19.09 -9.76 6.68
N ARG A 67 -18.36 -10.24 7.70
CA ARG A 67 -18.72 -11.47 8.42
C ARG A 67 -20.08 -11.37 9.11
N LEU A 68 -20.34 -10.27 9.81
CA LEU A 68 -21.61 -10.06 10.53
C LEU A 68 -22.78 -9.83 9.57
N THR A 69 -22.56 -9.08 8.49
CA THR A 69 -23.59 -8.77 7.48
C THR A 69 -23.89 -9.98 6.62
N GLY A 70 -22.89 -10.75 6.18
CA GLY A 70 -23.09 -12.01 5.46
C GLY A 70 -23.92 -13.01 6.27
N ARG A 71 -23.74 -13.06 7.60
CA ARG A 71 -24.58 -13.86 8.49
C ARG A 71 -26.05 -13.37 8.57
N LYS A 72 -26.29 -12.05 8.45
CA LYS A 72 -27.64 -11.44 8.43
C LYS A 72 -28.34 -11.54 7.08
N VAL A 73 -27.59 -11.63 5.97
CA VAL A 73 -28.15 -11.71 4.60
C VAL A 73 -28.48 -13.17 4.21
N ALA A 74 -27.96 -14.16 4.92
CA ALA A 74 -28.23 -15.58 4.69
C ALA A 74 -29.36 -16.15 5.57
N HIS A 75 -30.56 -15.59 5.46
CA HIS A 75 -31.77 -16.21 6.00
C HIS A 75 -32.61 -16.76 4.83
N ASN A 76 -32.49 -18.07 4.54
CA ASN A 76 -33.41 -18.87 3.70
C ASN A 76 -33.64 -18.45 2.23
N ARG A 77 -32.64 -17.99 1.48
CA ARG A 77 -32.82 -17.80 0.03
C ARG A 77 -32.43 -19.05 -0.75
N ALA A 78 -33.42 -19.78 -1.27
CA ALA A 78 -33.19 -20.85 -2.24
C ALA A 78 -32.48 -20.30 -3.49
N PRO A 79 -31.57 -21.07 -4.13
CA PRO A 79 -30.91 -20.68 -5.36
C PRO A 79 -31.95 -20.33 -6.43
N ARG A 80 -31.88 -19.12 -7.00
CA ARG A 80 -32.71 -18.76 -8.14
C ARG A 80 -31.95 -19.17 -9.40
N ASP A 81 -32.36 -20.28 -9.99
CA ASP A 81 -31.81 -20.79 -11.25
C ASP A 81 -32.30 -19.91 -12.42
N PRO A 82 -31.42 -19.18 -13.14
CA PRO A 82 -31.81 -18.43 -14.33
C PRO A 82 -31.90 -19.30 -15.60
N ALA A 83 -31.58 -20.61 -15.55
CA ALA A 83 -31.51 -21.46 -16.73
C ALA A 83 -32.85 -22.09 -17.19
N LYS A 84 -33.99 -21.65 -16.64
CA LYS A 84 -35.32 -22.21 -16.98
C LYS A 84 -36.07 -21.57 -18.15
N MET A 85 -35.49 -20.61 -18.87
CA MET A 85 -36.12 -19.94 -20.02
C MET A 85 -35.38 -20.23 -21.36
N ALA A 86 -34.99 -21.49 -21.60
CA ALA A 86 -34.43 -21.91 -22.90
C ALA A 86 -35.02 -23.25 -23.42
N TYR A 87 -36.16 -23.67 -22.88
CA TYR A 87 -36.96 -24.75 -23.46
C TYR A 87 -38.30 -24.17 -23.91
N ASP A 88 -38.31 -23.55 -25.09
CA ASP A 88 -39.40 -23.61 -26.07
C ASP A 88 -39.11 -22.62 -27.22
N PHE A 89 -38.24 -23.04 -28.13
CA PHE A 89 -38.39 -22.67 -29.54
C PHE A 89 -38.19 -23.93 -30.38
N LYS A 90 -39.18 -24.83 -30.26
CA LYS A 90 -39.43 -25.87 -31.27
C LYS A 90 -40.31 -25.25 -32.35
N GLY A 91 -39.98 -25.51 -33.61
CA GLY A 91 -40.97 -25.60 -34.67
C GLY A 91 -40.86 -24.53 -35.76
N GLY A 92 -40.14 -24.88 -36.82
CA GLY A 92 -40.09 -24.21 -38.11
C GLY A 92 -39.19 -25.00 -39.03
#